data_AF-A0A935B134-F1
#
_entry.id   AF-A0A935B134-F1
#
_cell.length_a   1.000
_cell.length_b   1.000
_cell.length_c   1.000
_cell.angle_alpha   90.00
_cell.angle_beta   90.00
_cell.angle_gamma   90.00
#
_symmetry.space_group_name_H-M   'P 1'
#
loop_
_entity.id
_entity.type
_entity.pdbx_description
1 polymer ?
#
loop_
_entity_poly.entity_id
_entity_poly.type
_entity_poly.pdbx_seq_one_letter_code
_entity_poly.pdbx_strand_id
1 'polypeptide(L)'
;MGNHNTGSAPPAMPDLPPMRVVNLTPHPVVVDGPEGRVTFPRSTSETRIVTTESGRAAIHTDHGAVETVTTELGTVDGLPDATPGTIYIVSLPVALAARRTDLVVPNGLKRDAAGAVVACDSLAFVGGTR
;
A
#
# COMPACT_ATOMS: atom_id res chain seq x y z
N MET A 1 -3.54 14.36 45.24
CA MET A 1 -3.19 13.32 44.27
C MET A 1 -3.29 13.92 42.88
N GLY A 2 -2.16 14.34 42.30
CA GLY A 2 -2.09 14.83 40.93
C GLY A 2 -1.83 13.65 39.98
N ASN A 3 -2.76 13.41 39.08
CA ASN A 3 -2.70 12.35 38.10
C ASN A 3 -1.78 12.83 36.97
N HIS A 4 -0.52 12.39 36.99
CA HIS A 4 0.38 12.57 35.86
C HIS A 4 -0.10 11.67 34.72
N ASN A 5 -0.76 12.28 33.74
CA ASN A 5 -1.04 11.65 32.46
C ASN A 5 0.27 11.59 31.67
N THR A 6 1.06 10.53 31.88
CA THR A 6 2.19 10.22 30.99
C THR A 6 1.61 9.66 29.70
N GLY A 7 1.24 10.55 28.78
CA GLY A 7 1.10 10.19 27.38
C GLY A 7 2.45 9.65 26.92
N SER A 8 2.59 8.33 26.89
CA SER A 8 3.75 7.69 26.29
C SER A 8 3.85 8.22 24.87
N ALA A 9 4.95 8.90 24.55
CA ALA A 9 5.29 9.14 23.16
C ALA A 9 5.19 7.79 22.41
N PRO A 10 4.66 7.78 21.17
CA PRO A 10 4.70 6.57 20.37
C PRO A 10 6.15 6.04 20.36
N PRO A 11 6.36 4.72 20.47
CA PRO A 11 7.70 4.16 20.47
C PRO A 11 8.46 4.69 19.25
N ALA A 12 9.70 5.13 19.46
CA ALA A 12 10.58 5.54 18.39
C ALA A 12 10.56 4.43 17.31
N MET A 13 10.29 4.81 16.06
CA MET A 13 10.29 3.86 14.96
C MET A 13 11.63 3.11 14.95
N PRO A 14 11.65 1.78 14.96
CA PRO A 14 12.90 1.04 14.85
C PRO A 14 13.54 1.39 13.51
N ASP A 15 14.76 1.91 13.57
CA ASP A 15 15.53 2.24 12.38
C ASP A 15 15.93 0.95 11.66
N LEU A 16 15.52 0.83 10.40
CA LEU A 16 15.93 -0.29 9.57
C LEU A 16 17.27 0.07 8.93
N PRO A 17 18.14 -0.92 8.63
CA PRO A 17 19.31 -0.64 7.83
C PRO A 17 18.92 0.02 6.50
N PRO A 18 19.81 0.78 5.85
CA PRO A 18 19.51 1.43 4.58
C PRO A 18 18.96 0.45 3.54
N MET A 19 17.75 0.72 3.04
CA MET A 19 17.07 -0.11 2.05
C MET A 19 17.08 0.55 0.68
N ARG A 20 17.27 -0.25 -0.37
CA ARG A 20 16.96 0.14 -1.74
C ARG A 20 15.45 0.06 -1.96
N VAL A 21 14.84 1.15 -2.43
CA VAL A 21 13.40 1.20 -2.69
C VAL A 21 13.14 1.22 -4.20
N VAL A 22 12.29 0.32 -4.69
CA VAL A 22 11.92 0.23 -6.11
C VAL A 22 10.42 0.40 -6.24
N ASN A 23 9.96 1.38 -7.02
CA ASN A 23 8.54 1.59 -7.25
C ASN A 23 8.05 0.84 -8.49
N LEU A 24 7.29 -0.23 -8.28
CA LEU A 24 6.69 -1.05 -9.33
C LEU A 24 5.26 -0.61 -9.71
N THR A 25 4.79 0.52 -9.17
CA THR A 25 3.49 1.07 -9.53
C THR A 25 3.58 1.90 -10.83
N PRO A 26 2.45 2.08 -11.56
CA PRO A 26 2.46 2.80 -12.84
C PRO A 26 2.82 4.29 -12.75
N HIS A 27 2.76 4.87 -11.55
CA HIS A 27 2.96 6.31 -11.32
C HIS A 27 4.06 6.54 -10.27
N PRO A 28 4.76 7.69 -10.31
CA PRO A 28 5.64 8.09 -9.22
C PRO A 28 4.90 8.08 -7.88
N VAL A 29 5.56 7.58 -6.84
CA VAL A 29 5.02 7.60 -5.47
C VAL A 29 5.74 8.69 -4.71
N VAL A 30 4.98 9.63 -4.18
CA VAL A 30 5.49 10.73 -3.36
C VAL A 30 5.13 10.44 -1.91
N VAL A 31 6.13 10.29 -1.05
CA VAL A 31 5.96 10.16 0.39
C VAL A 31 6.24 11.52 1.03
N ASP A 32 5.26 12.04 1.74
CA ASP A 32 5.29 13.37 2.38
C ASP A 32 5.41 13.18 3.89
N GLY A 33 6.59 12.77 4.31
CA GLY A 33 6.91 12.37 5.68
C GLY A 33 7.41 13.51 6.56
N PRO A 34 7.73 13.24 7.84
CA PRO A 34 8.16 14.26 8.80
C PRO A 34 9.48 14.94 8.44
N GLU A 35 10.37 14.27 7.71
CA GLU A 35 11.64 14.83 7.24
C GLU A 35 11.53 15.53 5.87
N GLY A 36 10.32 15.59 5.33
CA GLY A 36 10.03 16.19 4.04
C GLY A 36 9.60 15.18 2.98
N ARG A 37 9.63 15.65 1.74
CA ARG A 37 9.06 14.95 0.60
C ARG A 37 10.10 14.10 -0.13
N VAL A 38 9.81 12.80 -0.27
CA VAL A 38 10.61 11.84 -1.03
C VAL A 38 9.79 11.36 -2.23
N THR A 39 10.40 11.33 -3.42
CA THR A 39 9.75 10.84 -4.65
C THR A 39 10.44 9.59 -5.15
N PHE A 40 9.67 8.51 -5.29
CA PHE A 40 10.11 7.25 -5.89
C PHE A 40 9.61 7.17 -7.35
N PRO A 41 10.49 7.33 -8.35
CA PRO A 41 10.09 7.27 -9.76
C PRO A 41 9.62 5.86 -10.11
N ARG A 42 8.63 5.75 -11.01
CA ARG A 42 8.18 4.45 -11.54
C ARG A 42 9.35 3.67 -12.13
N SER A 43 9.37 2.36 -11.93
CA SER A 43 10.24 1.45 -12.65
C SER A 43 9.80 1.29 -14.10
N THR A 44 10.71 0.82 -14.93
CA THR A 44 10.40 0.35 -16.28
C THR A 44 9.75 -1.04 -16.28
N SER A 45 9.91 -1.82 -15.22
CA SER A 45 9.21 -3.10 -15.02
C SER A 45 7.75 -2.87 -14.70
N GLU A 46 6.87 -3.62 -15.34
CA GLU A 46 5.43 -3.58 -15.13
C GLU A 46 5.01 -4.80 -14.31
N THR A 47 4.78 -4.62 -13.01
CA THR A 47 4.14 -5.65 -12.21
C THR A 47 2.63 -5.57 -12.43
N ARG A 48 2.03 -6.69 -12.84
CA ARG A 48 0.61 -6.80 -13.17
C ARG A 48 -0.01 -7.90 -12.33
N ILE A 49 -1.27 -7.74 -11.99
CA ILE A 49 -2.08 -8.78 -11.35
C ILE A 49 -3.32 -9.01 -12.18
N VAL A 50 -3.65 -10.27 -12.41
CA VAL A 50 -4.92 -10.65 -13.02
C VAL A 50 -5.99 -10.65 -11.95
N THR A 51 -7.12 -9.99 -12.21
CA THR A 51 -8.30 -10.04 -11.34
C THR A 51 -9.48 -10.61 -12.11
N THR A 52 -10.19 -11.55 -11.50
CA THR A 52 -11.38 -12.16 -12.10
C THR A 52 -12.61 -11.75 -11.31
N GLU A 53 -13.67 -11.35 -12.00
CA GLU A 53 -14.96 -11.06 -11.38
C GLU A 53 -15.92 -12.24 -11.53
N SER A 54 -16.59 -12.61 -10.45
CA SER A 54 -17.55 -13.71 -10.38
C SER A 54 -18.72 -13.37 -9.43
N GLY A 55 -19.71 -14.27 -9.32
CA GLY A 55 -20.70 -14.20 -8.23
C GLY A 55 -21.56 -12.94 -8.18
N ARG A 56 -22.01 -12.44 -9.33
CA ARG A 56 -22.88 -11.25 -9.40
C ARG A 56 -24.20 -11.50 -8.68
N ALA A 57 -24.54 -10.63 -7.74
CA ALA A 57 -25.75 -10.73 -6.93
C ALA A 57 -26.33 -9.33 -6.64
N ALA A 58 -27.63 -9.25 -6.38
CA ALA A 58 -28.24 -8.03 -5.86
C ALA A 58 -28.38 -8.13 -4.34
N ILE A 59 -27.94 -7.10 -3.63
CA ILE A 59 -28.26 -6.90 -2.21
C ILE A 59 -29.38 -5.86 -2.10
N HIS A 60 -30.30 -6.07 -1.16
CA HIS A 60 -31.36 -5.10 -0.86
C HIS A 60 -30.98 -4.31 0.39
N THR A 61 -31.00 -2.99 0.26
CA THR A 61 -30.70 -2.04 1.35
C THR A 61 -31.89 -1.13 1.57
N ASP A 62 -31.88 -0.37 2.67
CA ASP A 62 -32.87 0.67 2.95
C ASP A 62 -32.90 1.80 1.88
N HIS A 63 -31.90 1.83 0.99
CA HIS A 63 -31.75 2.80 -0.10
C HIS A 63 -32.02 2.22 -1.50
N GLY A 64 -32.46 0.96 -1.58
CA GLY A 64 -32.73 0.25 -2.84
C GLY A 64 -31.86 -0.97 -3.08
N ALA A 65 -32.04 -1.60 -4.25
CA ALA A 65 -31.25 -2.75 -4.67
C ALA A 65 -29.92 -2.29 -5.29
N VAL A 66 -28.82 -2.90 -4.86
CA VAL A 66 -27.46 -2.62 -5.35
C VAL A 66 -26.84 -3.91 -5.84
N GLU A 67 -26.14 -3.84 -6.97
CA GLU A 67 -25.40 -4.98 -7.51
C GLU A 67 -24.03 -5.12 -6.84
N THR A 68 -23.68 -6.36 -6.52
CA THR A 68 -22.38 -6.75 -5.98
C THR A 68 -21.72 -7.75 -6.90
N VAL A 69 -20.39 -7.68 -7.01
CA VAL A 69 -19.55 -8.69 -7.67
C VAL A 69 -18.47 -9.15 -6.69
N THR A 70 -18.05 -10.41 -6.83
CA THR A 70 -16.89 -10.95 -6.13
C THR A 70 -15.67 -10.74 -7.01
N THR A 71 -14.63 -10.08 -6.48
CA THR A 71 -13.34 -9.93 -7.17
C THR A 71 -12.32 -10.88 -6.55
N GLU A 72 -11.80 -11.79 -7.37
CA GLU A 72 -10.74 -12.73 -7.00
C GLU A 72 -9.37 -12.22 -7.48
N LEU A 73 -8.40 -12.22 -6.58
CA LEU A 73 -7.02 -11.88 -6.90
C LEU A 73 -6.32 -13.12 -7.50
N GLY A 74 -5.92 -13.01 -8.75
CA GLY A 74 -5.21 -14.06 -9.48
C GLY A 74 -3.69 -13.95 -9.37
N THR A 75 -3.01 -14.49 -10.37
CA THR A 75 -1.55 -14.53 -10.44
C THR A 75 -0.96 -13.13 -10.61
N VAL A 76 0.10 -12.85 -9.85
CA VAL A 76 0.98 -11.69 -10.04
C VAL A 76 2.07 -12.05 -11.04
N ASP A 77 2.22 -11.24 -12.08
CA ASP A 77 3.26 -11.35 -13.09
C ASP A 77 4.16 -10.10 -13.09
N GLY A 78 5.41 -10.27 -13.51
CA GLY A 78 6.40 -9.19 -13.56
C GLY A 78 6.82 -8.66 -12.18
N LEU A 79 6.61 -9.41 -11.10
CA LEU A 79 7.14 -9.09 -9.78
C LEU A 79 8.55 -9.68 -9.63
N PRO A 80 9.62 -8.86 -9.47
CA PRO A 80 10.98 -9.37 -9.31
C PRO A 80 11.16 -10.20 -8.04
N ASP A 81 12.11 -11.14 -8.06
CA ASP A 81 12.47 -11.93 -6.88
C ASP A 81 12.91 -11.06 -5.70
N ALA A 82 12.68 -11.56 -4.48
CA ALA A 82 13.10 -10.87 -3.27
C ALA A 82 14.62 -10.74 -3.24
N THR A 83 15.11 -9.52 -3.02
CA THR A 83 16.54 -9.22 -2.99
C THR A 83 16.90 -8.64 -1.61
N PRO A 84 17.91 -9.17 -0.90
CA PRO A 84 18.33 -8.63 0.38
C PRO A 84 18.58 -7.12 0.34
N GLY A 85 18.06 -6.38 1.32
CA GLY A 85 18.19 -4.92 1.37
C GLY A 85 17.36 -4.16 0.34
N THR A 86 16.43 -4.81 -0.37
CA THR A 86 15.50 -4.15 -1.30
C THR A 86 14.06 -4.30 -0.83
N ILE A 87 13.29 -3.22 -0.93
CA ILE A 87 11.83 -3.23 -0.77
C ILE A 87 11.17 -2.72 -2.06
N TYR A 88 10.01 -3.29 -2.38
CA TYR A 88 9.26 -2.95 -3.59
C TYR A 88 7.95 -2.26 -3.23
N ILE A 89 7.73 -1.06 -3.76
CA ILE A 89 6.43 -0.38 -3.68
C ILE A 89 5.53 -0.97 -4.76
N VAL A 90 4.41 -1.54 -4.35
CA VAL A 90 3.41 -2.19 -5.23
C VAL A 90 2.01 -1.66 -4.92
N SER A 91 1.02 -2.05 -5.73
CA SER A 91 -0.38 -1.83 -5.39
C SER A 91 -0.85 -2.81 -4.31
N LEU A 92 -1.89 -2.44 -3.55
CA LEU A 92 -2.45 -3.30 -2.50
C LEU A 92 -2.90 -4.68 -3.02
N PRO A 93 -3.57 -4.82 -4.18
CA PRO A 93 -3.91 -6.13 -4.74
C PRO A 93 -2.68 -7.02 -4.97
N VAL A 94 -1.58 -6.46 -5.50
CA VAL A 94 -0.33 -7.20 -5.70
C VAL A 94 0.26 -7.67 -4.37
N ALA A 95 0.32 -6.79 -3.37
CA ALA A 95 0.83 -7.15 -2.04
C ALA A 95 0.01 -8.27 -1.38
N LEU A 96 -1.32 -8.17 -1.45
CA LEU A 96 -2.24 -9.16 -0.89
C LEU A 96 -2.15 -10.53 -1.59
N ALA A 97 -2.00 -10.54 -2.92
CA ALA A 97 -1.87 -11.77 -3.69
C ALA A 97 -0.50 -12.44 -3.50
N ALA A 98 0.58 -11.65 -3.50
CA ALA A 98 1.94 -12.17 -3.38
C ALA A 98 2.30 -12.61 -1.96
N ARG A 99 1.69 -12.02 -0.92
CA ARG A 99 1.92 -12.31 0.51
C ARG A 99 3.40 -12.32 0.91
N ARG A 100 4.18 -11.40 0.34
CA ARG A 100 5.62 -11.23 0.57
C ARG A 100 5.90 -10.16 1.63
N THR A 101 7.00 -10.32 2.36
CA THR A 101 7.41 -9.42 3.47
C THR A 101 8.31 -8.26 3.04
N ASP A 102 8.78 -8.24 1.79
CA ASP A 102 9.58 -7.17 1.19
C ASP A 102 8.75 -6.21 0.32
N LEU A 103 7.42 -6.33 0.37
CA LEU A 103 6.49 -5.48 -0.36
C LEU A 103 5.89 -4.42 0.56
N VAL A 104 5.80 -3.20 0.05
CA VAL A 104 5.13 -2.08 0.71
C VAL A 104 4.13 -1.41 -0.22
N VAL A 105 3.13 -0.78 0.35
CA VAL A 105 2.09 -0.03 -0.38
C VAL A 105 2.05 1.42 0.11
N PRO A 106 1.69 2.39 -0.76
CA PRO A 106 1.40 3.75 -0.31
C PRO A 106 0.29 3.75 0.77
N ASN A 107 0.50 4.47 1.87
CA ASN A 107 -0.41 4.55 3.01
C ASN A 107 -0.68 6.01 3.41
N GLY A 108 -1.92 6.32 3.80
CA GLY A 108 -2.34 7.71 4.07
C GLY A 108 -2.36 8.55 2.78
N LEU A 109 -3.11 8.10 1.77
CA LEU A 109 -3.17 8.77 0.46
C LEU A 109 -3.71 10.20 0.59
N LYS A 110 -2.94 11.17 0.08
CA LYS A 110 -3.34 12.58 -0.09
C LYS A 110 -3.83 12.79 -1.52
N ARG A 111 -5.01 13.38 -1.65
CA ARG A 111 -5.62 13.67 -2.94
C ARG A 111 -5.74 15.17 -3.16
N ASP A 112 -5.59 15.61 -4.40
CA ASP A 112 -5.86 16.99 -4.79
C ASP A 112 -7.37 17.27 -4.91
N ALA A 113 -7.72 18.50 -5.30
CA ALA A 113 -9.11 18.92 -5.51
C ALA A 113 -9.83 18.16 -6.63
N ALA A 114 -9.09 17.56 -7.57
CA ALA A 114 -9.64 16.71 -8.63
C ALA A 114 -9.77 15.23 -8.19
N GLY A 115 -9.36 14.89 -6.97
CA GLY A 115 -9.39 13.54 -6.42
C GLY A 115 -8.20 12.67 -6.83
N ALA A 116 -7.21 13.22 -7.55
CA ALA A 116 -6.02 12.49 -7.96
C ALA A 116 -5.07 12.31 -6.77
N VAL A 117 -4.47 11.13 -6.64
CA VAL A 117 -3.48 10.86 -5.58
C VAL A 117 -2.19 11.61 -5.91
N VAL A 118 -1.79 12.54 -5.04
CA VAL A 118 -0.60 13.39 -5.23
C VAL A 118 0.54 13.06 -4.28
N ALA A 119 0.24 12.42 -3.15
CA ALA A 119 1.23 11.95 -2.17
C ALA A 119 0.62 10.90 -1.23
N CYS A 120 1.44 10.35 -0.34
CA CYS A 120 1.02 9.54 0.80
C CYS A 120 1.85 9.90 2.04
N ASP A 121 1.32 9.65 3.23
CA ASP A 121 2.02 9.93 4.50
C ASP A 121 3.17 8.96 4.76
N SER A 122 3.00 7.69 4.40
CA SER A 122 3.97 6.64 4.66
C SER A 122 3.87 5.47 3.69
N LEU A 123 4.76 4.49 3.85
CA LEU A 123 4.68 3.18 3.19
C LEU A 123 4.32 2.13 4.24
N ALA A 124 3.43 1.20 3.90
CA ALA A 124 2.97 0.16 4.80
C ALA A 124 3.31 -1.24 4.29
N PHE A 125 3.80 -2.11 5.17
CA PHE A 125 3.86 -3.55 4.91
C PHE A 125 2.45 -4.16 5.03
N VAL A 126 2.12 -5.10 4.14
CA VAL A 126 0.81 -5.76 4.12
C VAL A 126 0.97 -7.19 4.63
N GLY A 127 0.44 -7.47 5.85
CA GLY A 127 0.55 -8.78 6.52
C GLY A 127 1.25 -8.68 7.89
N GLY A 128 0.73 -9.40 8.89
CA GLY A 128 0.96 -9.18 10.32
C GLY A 128 2.37 -9.47 10.85
N THR A 129 2.78 -8.58 11.79
CA THR A 129 3.93 -8.58 12.73
C THR A 129 5.31 -8.95 12.17
N ARG A 130 6.14 -7.92 12.04
CA ARG A 130 7.60 -8.04 12.09
C ARG A 130 8.07 -8.34 13.51
#